data_AF-S4PKV7-F1
#
_entry.id   AF-S4PKV7-F1
#
_cell.length_a   1.000
_cell.length_b   1.000
_cell.length_c   1.000
_cell.angle_alpha   90.00
_cell.angle_beta   90.00
_cell.angle_gamma   90.00
#
_symmetry.space_group_name_H-M   'P 1'
#
loop_
_entity.id
_entity.type
_entity.pdbx_description
1 polymer ?
#
loop_
_entity_poly.entity_id
_entity_poly.type
_entity_poly.pdbx_seq_one_letter_code
_entity_poly.pdbx_strand_id
1 'polypeptide(L)'
;LRTADAYWRVSRPTRPDVRVVAAGLEPHSFTALFDSWAEHDEAAEANIAHGYKSGEVVSGAVELSRLTSCDAVLPIAALQRRPLPDHVDPHHLERHLSEPDFLEAFGMTKEEFSVLPAWKQTNMKKDVGLF
;
A
#
# COMPACT_ATOMS: atom_id res chain seq x y z
N LEU A 1 13.38 -0.18 3.48
CA LEU A 1 13.09 1.13 4.13
C LEU A 1 13.42 1.17 5.63
N ARG A 2 13.04 0.18 6.46
CA ARG A 2 13.46 0.12 7.88
C ARG A 2 14.98 0.16 8.07
N THR A 3 15.74 -0.50 7.18
CA THR A 3 17.21 -0.47 7.16
C THR A 3 17.79 0.91 6.83
N ALA A 4 17.18 1.64 5.89
CA ALA A 4 17.62 2.98 5.50
C ALA A 4 17.42 3.99 6.63
N ASP A 5 16.27 3.92 7.31
CA ASP A 5 15.95 4.75 8.48
C ASP A 5 16.89 4.46 9.67
N ALA A 6 17.18 3.18 9.93
CA ALA A 6 18.15 2.78 10.95
C ALA A 6 19.57 3.27 10.65
N TYR A 7 20.02 3.16 9.39
CA TYR A 7 21.34 3.65 8.97
C TYR A 7 21.47 5.15 9.20
N TRP A 8 20.47 5.94 8.80
CA TRP A 8 20.50 7.39 8.98
C TRP A 8 20.50 7.83 10.44
N ARG A 9 19.71 7.17 11.29
CA ARG A 9 19.65 7.47 12.74
C ARG A 9 21.00 7.27 13.45
N VAL A 10 21.85 6.39 12.94
CA VAL A 10 23.21 6.19 13.48
C VAL A 10 24.14 7.36 13.11
N SER A 11 23.90 8.03 11.98
CA SER A 11 24.82 9.05 11.45
C SER A 11 24.38 10.49 11.69
N ARG A 12 23.09 10.76 11.94
CA ARG A 12 22.55 12.13 12.06
C ARG A 12 21.40 12.24 13.09
N PRO A 13 21.31 13.34 13.85
CA PRO A 13 20.26 13.54 14.87
C PRO A 13 18.88 13.94 14.30
N THR A 14 18.80 14.29 13.02
CA THR A 14 17.55 14.71 12.38
C THR A 14 16.82 13.52 11.76
N ARG A 15 15.48 13.58 11.76
CA ARG A 15 14.64 12.57 11.12
C ARG A 15 15.05 12.39 9.64
N PRO A 16 15.28 11.17 9.15
CA PRO A 16 15.66 10.96 7.76
C PRO A 16 14.54 11.37 6.81
N ASP A 17 14.89 12.17 5.80
CA ASP A 17 14.05 12.37 4.62
C ASP A 17 14.30 11.20 3.64
N VAL A 18 13.77 10.02 3.97
CA VAL A 18 13.83 8.86 3.07
C VAL A 18 12.80 9.06 1.98
N ARG A 19 13.21 8.94 0.71
CA ARG A 19 12.33 8.97 -0.45
C ARG A 19 12.39 7.65 -1.20
N VAL A 20 11.27 7.24 -1.79
CA VAL A 20 11.11 6.04 -2.60
C VAL A 20 10.91 6.45 -4.04
N VAL A 21 11.64 5.78 -4.92
CA VAL A 21 11.52 5.91 -6.36
C VAL A 21 11.22 4.52 -6.92
N ALA A 22 10.20 4.42 -7.77
CA ALA A 22 9.82 3.15 -8.39
C ALA A 22 10.77 2.81 -9.55
N ALA A 23 11.19 1.55 -9.61
CA ALA A 23 12.10 1.07 -10.65
C ALA A 23 11.47 1.16 -12.05
N GLY A 24 12.22 1.65 -13.04
CA GLY A 24 11.74 1.89 -14.40
C GLY A 24 10.81 3.12 -14.53
N LEU A 25 10.49 3.80 -13.43
CA LEU A 25 9.67 5.00 -13.37
C LEU A 25 10.42 6.16 -12.70
N GLU A 26 11.75 6.11 -12.69
CA GLU A 26 12.58 7.08 -12.00
C GLU A 26 12.49 8.47 -12.67
N PRO A 27 12.50 9.56 -11.89
CA PRO A 27 12.57 10.91 -12.46
C PRO A 27 13.97 11.16 -13.05
N HIS A 28 14.04 12.03 -14.07
CA HIS A 28 15.31 12.39 -14.71
C HIS A 28 16.35 12.96 -13.72
N SER A 29 15.89 13.67 -12.68
CA SER A 29 16.76 14.17 -11.60
C SER A 29 17.44 13.06 -10.80
N PHE A 30 16.93 11.83 -10.84
CA PHE A 30 17.50 10.68 -10.18
C PHE A 30 18.43 9.90 -11.12
N THR A 31 18.00 9.62 -12.35
CA THR A 31 18.82 8.86 -13.31
C THR A 31 20.08 9.63 -13.73
N ALA A 32 20.02 10.97 -13.79
CA ALA A 32 21.16 11.84 -14.07
C ALA A 32 22.24 11.85 -12.97
N LEU A 33 22.00 11.24 -11.80
CA LEU A 33 23.02 11.10 -10.74
C LEU A 33 24.03 9.99 -11.02
N PHE A 34 23.78 9.16 -12.03
CA PHE A 34 24.58 8.00 -12.37
C PHE A 34 25.24 8.20 -13.74
N ASP A 35 26.49 7.76 -13.86
CA ASP A 35 27.29 7.89 -15.09
C ASP A 35 26.75 7.00 -16.24
N SER A 36 26.12 5.89 -15.87
CA SER A 36 25.35 5.04 -16.78
C SER A 36 24.07 4.59 -16.09
N TRP A 37 22.97 4.59 -16.83
CA TRP A 37 21.65 4.15 -16.38
C TRP A 37 21.02 3.26 -17.45
N ALA A 38 20.54 2.09 -17.05
CA ALA A 38 19.82 1.18 -17.94
C ALA A 38 18.32 1.37 -17.72
N GLU A 39 17.55 1.41 -18.81
CA GLU A 39 16.09 1.42 -18.73
C GLU A 39 15.59 0.02 -18.33
N HIS A 40 14.60 0.00 -17.45
CA HIS A 40 14.03 -1.23 -16.90
C HIS A 40 12.54 -1.30 -17.24
N ASP A 41 12.23 -1.57 -18.52
CA ASP A 41 10.86 -1.57 -19.04
C ASP A 41 9.95 -2.57 -18.31
N GLU A 42 10.44 -3.79 -18.04
CA GLU A 42 9.67 -4.81 -17.30
C GLU A 42 9.30 -4.32 -15.89
N ALA A 43 10.21 -3.60 -15.22
CA ALA A 43 9.95 -3.02 -13.91
C ALA A 43 8.98 -1.84 -14.01
N ALA A 44 9.08 -1.03 -15.07
CA ALA A 44 8.18 0.07 -15.34
C ALA A 44 6.74 -0.44 -15.52
N GLU A 45 6.54 -1.46 -16.37
CA GLU A 45 5.22 -2.07 -16.60
C GLU A 45 4.61 -2.63 -15.32
N ALA A 46 5.38 -3.37 -14.53
CA ALA A 46 4.92 -3.93 -13.27
C ALA A 46 4.51 -2.82 -12.26
N ASN A 47 5.32 -1.76 -12.15
CA ASN A 47 5.03 -0.66 -11.24
C ASN A 47 3.82 0.18 -11.70
N ILE A 48 3.64 0.40 -13.01
CA ILE A 48 2.44 1.04 -13.57
C ILE A 48 1.19 0.20 -13.24
N ALA A 49 1.26 -1.13 -13.37
CA ALA A 49 0.16 -2.02 -13.01
C ALA A 49 -0.20 -1.95 -11.51
N HIS A 50 0.78 -1.64 -10.66
CA HIS A 50 0.58 -1.36 -9.23
C HIS A 50 0.16 0.08 -8.90
N GLY A 51 -0.05 0.93 -9.91
CA GLY A 51 -0.58 2.29 -9.76
C GLY A 51 0.47 3.37 -9.57
N TYR A 52 1.77 3.05 -9.66
CA TYR A 52 2.84 4.05 -9.62
C TYR A 52 2.89 4.86 -10.92
N LYS A 53 3.23 6.15 -10.79
CA LYS A 53 3.37 7.05 -11.94
C LYS A 53 4.83 7.31 -12.28
N SER A 54 5.11 7.54 -13.56
CA SER A 54 6.44 7.95 -14.02
C SER A 54 6.87 9.26 -13.36
N GLY A 55 8.08 9.27 -12.79
CA GLY A 55 8.66 10.41 -12.09
C GLY A 55 8.10 10.67 -10.70
N GLU A 56 7.25 9.78 -10.18
CA GLU A 56 6.69 9.90 -8.84
C GLU A 56 7.73 9.58 -7.77
N VAL A 57 7.85 10.47 -6.78
CA VAL A 57 8.72 10.29 -5.63
C VAL A 57 7.86 10.34 -4.37
N VAL A 58 7.80 9.21 -3.67
CA VAL A 58 6.95 9.04 -2.49
C VAL A 58 7.80 9.12 -1.22
N SER A 59 7.24 9.65 -0.13
CA SER A 59 7.91 9.60 1.18
C SER A 59 8.08 8.15 1.63
N GLY A 60 9.28 7.79 2.08
CA GLY A 60 9.60 6.48 2.62
C GLY A 60 8.79 6.12 3.86
N ALA A 61 8.35 7.11 4.63
CA ALA A 61 7.43 6.88 5.74
C ALA A 61 6.04 6.47 5.25
N VAL A 62 5.52 7.14 4.22
CA VAL A 62 4.21 6.83 3.63
C VAL A 62 4.23 5.45 2.98
N GLU A 63 5.28 5.14 2.22
CA GLU A 63 5.40 3.85 1.55
C GLU A 63 5.65 2.71 2.54
N LEU A 64 6.44 2.94 3.60
CA LEU A 64 6.56 2.00 4.71
C LEU A 64 5.22 1.72 5.35
N SER A 65 4.47 2.78 5.69
CA SER A 65 3.13 2.65 6.24
C SER A 65 2.28 1.83 5.28
N ARG A 66 2.16 2.20 4.01
CA ARG A 66 1.39 1.45 2.99
C ARG A 66 1.75 -0.04 2.96
N LEU A 67 3.04 -0.37 2.80
CA LEU A 67 3.51 -1.76 2.74
C LEU A 67 3.24 -2.53 4.05
N THR A 68 3.44 -1.88 5.20
CA THR A 68 3.13 -2.52 6.49
C THR A 68 1.63 -2.58 6.78
N SER A 69 0.82 -1.76 6.09
CA SER A 69 -0.63 -1.67 6.27
C SER A 69 -1.39 -2.65 5.38
N CYS A 70 -0.85 -2.98 4.20
CA CYS A 70 -1.38 -4.05 3.35
C CYS A 70 -1.46 -5.40 4.08
N ASP A 71 -0.62 -5.62 5.11
CA ASP A 71 -0.66 -6.78 6.00
C ASP A 71 -1.19 -6.46 7.41
N ALA A 72 -1.54 -5.21 7.70
CA ALA A 72 -2.01 -4.83 9.03
C ALA A 72 -3.49 -5.20 9.18
N VAL A 73 -3.72 -6.14 10.09
CA VAL A 73 -5.05 -6.52 10.56
C VAL A 73 -5.59 -5.40 11.46
N LEU A 74 -6.69 -4.77 11.04
CA LEU A 74 -7.41 -3.73 11.75
C LEU A 74 -8.81 -4.23 12.15
N PRO A 75 -9.31 -3.84 13.33
CA PRO A 75 -10.67 -4.17 13.72
C PRO A 75 -11.68 -3.47 12.81
N ILE A 76 -12.83 -4.12 12.54
CA ILE A 76 -13.86 -3.59 11.65
C ILE A 76 -14.33 -2.18 12.02
N ALA A 77 -14.40 -1.87 13.31
CA ALA A 77 -14.76 -0.55 13.81
C ALA A 77 -13.77 0.56 13.38
N ALA A 78 -12.50 0.22 13.15
CA ALA A 78 -11.52 1.18 12.63
C ALA A 78 -11.70 1.41 11.13
N LEU A 79 -12.09 0.39 10.38
CA LEU A 79 -12.34 0.46 8.93
C LEU A 79 -13.67 1.12 8.58
N GLN A 80 -14.67 1.04 9.46
CA GLN A 80 -15.96 1.75 9.33
C GLN A 80 -15.87 3.24 9.67
N ARG A 81 -14.83 3.66 10.40
CA ARG A 81 -14.68 5.06 10.83
C ARG A 81 -14.10 5.93 9.73
N ARG A 82 -14.65 7.13 9.59
CA ARG A 82 -14.10 8.19 8.74
C ARG A 82 -13.51 9.29 9.65
N PRO A 83 -12.34 9.87 9.31
CA PRO A 83 -11.49 9.56 8.15
C PRO A 83 -10.80 8.20 8.28
N LEU A 84 -10.68 7.48 7.15
CA LEU A 84 -9.85 6.28 7.08
C LEU A 84 -8.40 6.68 7.33
N PRO A 85 -7.58 5.83 7.96
CA PRO A 85 -6.14 6.08 8.03
C PRO A 85 -5.56 6.20 6.61
N ASP A 86 -4.67 7.17 6.37
CA ASP A 86 -4.11 7.51 5.05
C ASP A 86 -3.46 6.32 4.30
N HIS A 87 -3.19 5.23 5.01
CA HIS A 87 -2.47 4.05 4.57
C HIS A 87 -3.37 2.83 4.34
N VAL A 88 -4.70 2.97 4.52
CA VAL A 88 -5.69 1.93 4.29
C VAL A 88 -6.32 2.15 2.92
N ASP A 89 -6.36 1.10 2.08
CA ASP A 89 -6.96 1.21 0.74
C ASP A 89 -8.49 1.25 0.85
N PRO A 90 -9.15 2.37 0.49
CA PRO A 90 -10.61 2.49 0.60
C PRO A 90 -11.37 1.52 -0.31
N HIS A 91 -10.74 1.00 -1.37
CA HIS A 91 -11.40 0.06 -2.30
C HIS A 91 -11.32 -1.40 -1.81
N HIS A 92 -10.39 -1.68 -0.91
CA HIS A 92 -10.03 -3.04 -0.48
C HIS A 92 -9.97 -3.18 1.06
N LEU A 93 -10.87 -2.50 1.78
CA LEU A 93 -10.98 -2.55 3.24
C LEU A 93 -11.08 -3.98 3.81
N GLU A 94 -11.72 -4.89 3.09
CA GLU A 94 -11.90 -6.29 3.46
C GLU A 94 -10.58 -7.05 3.65
N ARG A 95 -9.50 -6.63 2.97
CA ARG A 95 -8.18 -7.27 3.08
C ARG A 95 -7.53 -6.99 4.43
N HIS A 96 -7.88 -5.87 5.04
CA HIS A 96 -7.34 -5.41 6.32
C HIS A 96 -8.07 -6.03 7.53
N LEU A 97 -9.12 -6.83 7.33
CA LEU A 97 -9.77 -7.54 8.43
C LEU A 97 -9.01 -8.80 8.83
N SER A 98 -9.06 -9.17 10.11
CA SER A 98 -8.60 -10.48 10.57
C SER A 98 -9.53 -11.57 10.01
N GLU A 99 -9.06 -12.81 9.89
CA GLU A 99 -9.94 -13.94 9.56
C GLU A 99 -11.17 -14.05 10.47
N PRO A 100 -11.06 -13.96 11.82
CA PRO A 100 -12.23 -14.02 12.69
C PRO A 100 -13.16 -12.82 12.53
N ASP A 101 -12.65 -11.60 12.40
CA ASP A 101 -13.50 -10.41 12.19
C ASP A 101 -14.19 -10.46 10.82
N PHE A 102 -13.51 -11.00 9.82
CA PHE A 102 -14.07 -11.20 8.49
C PHE A 102 -15.24 -12.21 8.54
N LEU A 103 -15.05 -13.32 9.26
CA LEU A 103 -16.09 -14.32 9.45
C LEU A 103 -17.29 -13.75 10.23
N GLU A 104 -17.05 -12.92 11.25
CA GLU A 104 -18.12 -12.27 12.02
C GLU A 104 -18.89 -11.23 11.17
N ALA A 105 -18.17 -10.47 10.35
CA ALA A 105 -18.73 -9.40 9.52
C ALA A 105 -19.47 -9.92 8.28
N PHE A 106 -18.89 -10.89 7.57
CA PHE A 106 -19.39 -11.39 6.28
C PHE A 106 -20.07 -12.76 6.39
N GLY A 107 -19.93 -13.47 7.51
CA GLY A 107 -20.49 -14.80 7.72
C GLY A 107 -19.86 -15.91 6.88
N MET A 108 -18.71 -15.65 6.26
CA MET A 108 -17.99 -16.57 5.36
C MET A 108 -16.48 -16.32 5.43
N THR A 109 -15.66 -17.19 4.85
CA THR A 109 -14.21 -16.98 4.81
C THR A 109 -13.77 -16.06 3.67
N LYS A 110 -12.53 -15.56 3.72
CA LYS A 110 -11.96 -14.70 2.66
C LYS A 110 -11.92 -15.41 1.31
N GLU A 111 -11.68 -16.72 1.32
CA GLU A 111 -11.64 -17.57 0.13
C GLU A 111 -13.03 -17.64 -0.51
N GLU A 112 -14.08 -17.88 0.29
CA GLU A 112 -15.46 -17.91 -0.16
C GLU A 112 -15.92 -16.56 -0.70
N PHE A 113 -15.49 -15.46 -0.08
CA PHE A 113 -15.76 -14.12 -0.58
C PHE A 113 -15.06 -13.84 -1.92
N SER A 114 -13.80 -14.27 -2.07
CA SER A 114 -13.00 -14.02 -3.27
C SER A 114 -13.60 -14.64 -4.54
N VAL A 115 -14.32 -15.76 -4.41
CA VAL A 115 -14.97 -16.46 -5.53
C VAL A 115 -16.34 -15.87 -5.88
N LEU A 116 -16.87 -14.96 -5.07
CA LEU A 116 -18.15 -14.31 -5.36
C LEU A 116 -18.02 -13.31 -6.52
N PRO A 117 -19.10 -13.12 -7.32
CA PRO A 117 -19.14 -12.06 -8.32
C PRO A 117 -18.92 -10.66 -7.71
N ALA A 118 -18.26 -9.77 -8.45
CA ALA A 118 -17.94 -8.41 -8.00
C ALA A 118 -19.15 -7.65 -7.45
N TRP A 119 -20.33 -7.78 -8.08
CA TRP A 119 -21.56 -7.12 -7.61
C TRP A 119 -21.97 -7.58 -6.19
N LYS A 120 -21.75 -8.85 -5.86
CA LYS A 120 -22.08 -9.43 -4.56
C LYS A 120 -21.05 -9.02 -3.52
N GLN A 121 -19.77 -9.00 -3.87
CA GLN A 121 -18.71 -8.45 -3.03
C GLN A 121 -18.99 -6.99 -2.66
N THR A 122 -19.33 -6.15 -3.65
CA THR A 122 -19.67 -4.75 -3.41
C THR A 122 -20.92 -4.59 -2.54
N ASN A 123 -21.95 -5.41 -2.74
CA ASN A 123 -23.16 -5.33 -1.92
C ASN A 123 -22.87 -5.69 -0.45
N MET A 124 -22.11 -6.77 -0.22
CA MET A 124 -21.72 -7.15 1.13
C MET A 124 -20.83 -6.11 1.79
N LYS A 125 -19.85 -5.53 1.07
CA LYS A 125 -19.04 -4.41 1.58
C LYS A 125 -19.90 -3.24 2.04
N LYS A 126 -20.97 -2.91 1.29
CA LYS A 126 -21.92 -1.86 1.67
C LYS A 126 -22.70 -2.22 2.93
N ASP A 127 -23.15 -3.47 3.06
CA ASP A 127 -23.92 -3.93 4.24
C ASP A 127 -23.11 -3.81 5.54
N VAL A 128 -21.80 -4.05 5.50
CA VAL A 128 -20.88 -3.85 6.65
C VAL A 128 -20.25 -2.46 6.72
N GLY A 129 -20.65 -1.51 5.87
CA GLY A 129 -20.14 -0.14 5.92
C GLY A 129 -18.66 0.00 5.52
N LEU A 130 -18.16 -0.93 4.71
CA LEU A 130 -16.81 -0.96 4.14
C LEU A 130 -16.79 -0.52 2.66
N PHE A 131 -17.64 0.44 2.31
CA PHE A 131 -17.71 1.10 0.99
C PHE A 131 -17.34 2.58 1.10
#